data_AF-A0A836HBH2-F1
#
_entry.id   AF-A0A836HBH2-F1
#
_cell.length_a   1.000
_cell.length_b   1.000
_cell.length_c   1.000
_cell.angle_alpha   90.00
_cell.angle_beta   90.00
_cell.angle_gamma   90.00
#
_symmetry.space_group_name_H-M   'P 1'
#
loop_
_entity.id
_entity.type
_entity.pdbx_description
1 polymer ?
#
loop_
_entity_poly.entity_id
_entity_poly.type
_entity_poly.pdbx_seq_one_letter_code
_entity_poly.pdbx_strand_id
1 'polypeptide(L)'
;MPVAAAALCEYYGYLPRLVRHTGLIPSTCTAAAPSIAPAPLHTSLYEAEPPPPERSGEVGLPCTYSLRKPLVYKIAELPPKPASFLRLVVISDTHERHREMNVPDGDVLVHCGDIQEGLNFLRDVKAMLTDFAAWFTDSALHPHPVKLVIAGNHDKAIAAMPVEEVRRLFEPAVYLCDDSVVVEPAGVRFYGSPRSISNSRWSPNTAFQGKKVWKPFIFASGLEDDEPKAVPTPPRCSSDQQLSTRLEGATPGGPIDVLVVHQSPDIPRAGHSVEEQRICTYAQQVAPRRVVLCGHLHGAHGMHSLPVPEVVKKSFRMRARNAGGQVEGVVRLAEVPFLPCINAAMMIGRFGQNMLLSPSVVDLEL
;
A
#
# COMPACT_ATOMS: atom_id res chain seq x y z
N MET A 1 -12.36 -22.10 -28.71
CA MET A 1 -11.49 -21.42 -27.73
C MET A 1 -12.12 -20.06 -27.45
N PRO A 2 -12.75 -19.84 -26.28
CA PRO A 2 -13.20 -18.50 -25.94
C PRO A 2 -11.95 -17.61 -25.85
N VAL A 3 -12.00 -16.45 -26.51
CA VAL A 3 -10.95 -15.43 -26.43
C VAL A 3 -10.78 -15.09 -24.95
N ALA A 4 -9.62 -15.40 -24.37
CA ALA A 4 -9.30 -15.01 -23.00
C ALA A 4 -9.49 -13.50 -22.90
N ALA A 5 -10.42 -13.05 -22.07
CA ALA A 5 -10.57 -11.63 -21.76
C ALA A 5 -9.18 -11.11 -21.33
N ALA A 6 -8.77 -9.96 -21.86
CA ALA A 6 -7.47 -9.39 -21.51
C ALA A 6 -7.36 -9.28 -19.99
N ALA A 7 -6.37 -9.95 -19.40
CA ALA A 7 -6.08 -9.83 -17.99
C ALA A 7 -5.58 -8.40 -17.73
N LEU A 8 -6.39 -7.58 -17.06
CA LEU A 8 -6.09 -6.18 -16.75
C LEU A 8 -5.52 -6.05 -15.33
N CYS A 9 -4.77 -4.97 -15.09
CA CYS A 9 -4.33 -4.54 -13.76
C CYS A 9 -4.42 -3.01 -13.64
N GLU A 10 -4.61 -2.53 -12.41
CA GLU A 10 -4.63 -1.11 -12.07
C GLU A 10 -3.29 -0.69 -11.48
N TYR A 11 -2.57 0.21 -12.16
CA TYR A 11 -1.28 0.73 -11.73
C TYR A 11 -1.42 2.12 -11.09
N TYR A 12 -0.93 2.23 -9.85
CA TYR A 12 -1.05 3.42 -9.00
C TYR A 12 0.19 4.32 -9.04
N GLY A 13 1.09 4.10 -10.00
CA GLY A 13 2.33 4.85 -10.10
C GLY A 13 3.34 4.42 -9.06
N TYR A 14 4.27 5.32 -8.75
CA TYR A 14 5.30 5.09 -7.75
C TYR A 14 5.11 5.90 -6.47
N LEU A 15 5.50 5.32 -5.35
CA LEU A 15 5.55 5.94 -4.02
C LEU A 15 7.00 6.25 -3.65
N PRO A 16 7.35 7.53 -3.48
CA PRO A 16 8.73 7.92 -3.20
C PRO A 16 9.18 7.48 -1.80
N ARG A 17 10.48 7.35 -1.63
CA ARG A 17 11.06 7.08 -0.31
C ARG A 17 11.02 8.34 0.54
N LEU A 18 10.45 8.25 1.75
CA LEU A 18 10.51 9.37 2.68
C LEU A 18 11.93 9.48 3.28
N VAL A 19 12.73 10.41 2.76
CA VAL A 19 14.10 10.70 3.23
C VAL A 19 14.11 11.93 4.13
N ARG A 20 14.86 11.87 5.24
CA ARG A 20 15.28 13.07 5.99
C ARG A 20 16.62 13.53 5.44
N HIS A 21 16.70 14.69 4.80
CA HIS A 21 17.98 15.25 4.37
C HIS A 21 18.71 15.92 5.54
N THR A 22 19.91 15.43 5.85
CA THR A 22 20.94 16.12 6.64
C THR A 22 22.28 15.95 5.92
N GLY A 23 22.59 16.76 4.91
CA GLY A 23 23.90 16.74 4.24
C GLY A 23 23.91 17.20 2.78
N LEU A 24 24.95 17.97 2.44
CA LEU A 24 25.25 18.61 1.14
C LEU A 24 25.48 17.61 -0.01
N ILE A 25 25.09 17.97 -1.24
CA ILE A 25 25.51 17.32 -2.49
C ILE A 25 26.18 18.38 -3.39
N PRO A 26 27.27 18.07 -4.13
CA PRO A 26 28.04 19.05 -4.90
C PRO A 26 27.28 19.51 -6.15
N SER A 27 27.23 20.82 -6.34
CA SER A 27 26.64 21.50 -7.50
C SER A 27 27.54 21.39 -8.73
N THR A 28 27.02 20.83 -9.82
CA THR A 28 27.48 21.13 -11.18
C THR A 28 26.27 21.50 -12.03
N CYS A 29 26.14 22.78 -12.36
CA CYS A 29 25.67 23.32 -13.64
C CYS A 29 25.37 24.84 -13.49
N THR A 30 26.35 25.65 -13.88
CA THR A 30 26.20 27.06 -14.22
C THR A 30 25.38 27.23 -15.50
N ALA A 31 24.33 28.05 -15.48
CA ALA A 31 23.83 28.73 -16.68
C ALA A 31 23.21 30.09 -16.31
N ALA A 32 23.58 31.09 -17.11
CA ALA A 32 23.42 32.52 -16.87
C ALA A 32 22.01 33.06 -17.15
N ALA A 33 21.66 34.14 -16.45
CA ALA A 33 20.45 34.94 -16.69
C ALA A 33 20.69 36.02 -17.77
N PRO A 34 19.60 36.54 -18.38
CA PRO A 34 19.56 37.96 -18.68
C PRO A 34 18.30 38.68 -18.15
N SER A 35 18.51 39.99 -17.99
CA SER A 35 17.66 41.07 -17.48
C SER A 35 16.67 41.62 -18.53
N ILE A 36 15.57 42.27 -18.10
CA ILE A 36 15.10 43.65 -18.46
C ILE A 36 13.63 43.89 -18.00
N ALA A 37 13.33 45.13 -17.57
CA ALA A 37 12.06 45.67 -17.03
C ALA A 37 11.25 46.50 -18.09
N PRO A 38 10.22 47.34 -17.76
CA PRO A 38 8.85 47.09 -17.26
C PRO A 38 7.66 47.71 -18.09
N ALA A 39 6.42 47.18 -17.91
CA ALA A 39 5.03 47.75 -18.08
C ALA A 39 4.53 48.23 -19.50
N PRO A 40 3.20 48.37 -19.83
CA PRO A 40 2.00 48.56 -18.97
C PRO A 40 0.69 47.76 -19.32
N LEU A 41 -0.38 48.06 -18.56
CA LEU A 41 -1.75 47.50 -18.46
C LEU A 41 -2.67 47.66 -19.70
N HIS A 42 -3.50 46.66 -20.06
CA HIS A 42 -4.99 46.63 -19.97
C HIS A 42 -5.64 45.38 -20.65
N THR A 43 -6.67 44.84 -19.97
CA THR A 43 -7.83 43.99 -20.39
C THR A 43 -7.89 43.29 -21.76
N SER A 44 -8.18 41.98 -21.75
CA SER A 44 -9.45 41.40 -22.27
C SER A 44 -9.52 39.90 -21.97
N LEU A 45 -10.73 39.43 -21.71
CA LEU A 45 -11.11 38.04 -21.44
C LEU A 45 -11.06 37.19 -22.71
N TYR A 46 -10.77 35.89 -22.55
CA TYR A 46 -10.77 34.81 -23.55
C TYR A 46 -9.67 34.84 -24.62
N GLU A 47 -8.51 34.28 -24.28
CA GLU A 47 -7.77 33.38 -25.18
C GLU A 47 -6.78 32.56 -24.34
N ALA A 48 -6.84 31.23 -24.47
CA ALA A 48 -5.94 30.32 -23.76
C ALA A 48 -4.59 30.30 -24.48
N GLU A 49 -3.54 30.75 -23.80
CA GLU A 49 -2.15 30.58 -24.23
C GLU A 49 -1.86 29.08 -24.46
N PRO A 50 -1.26 28.68 -25.59
CA PRO A 50 -0.86 27.30 -25.81
C PRO A 50 0.29 26.93 -24.85
N PRO A 51 0.34 25.68 -24.36
CA PRO A 51 1.40 25.24 -23.46
C PRO A 51 2.77 25.36 -24.15
N PRO A 52 3.84 25.66 -23.39
CA PRO A 52 5.19 25.73 -23.94
C PRO A 52 5.58 24.37 -24.55
N PRO A 53 6.44 24.35 -25.59
CA PRO A 53 6.79 23.12 -26.28
C PRO A 53 7.47 22.16 -25.31
N GLU A 54 6.85 20.99 -25.13
CA GLU A 54 7.39 19.88 -24.36
C GLU A 54 8.78 19.51 -24.91
N ARG A 55 9.80 19.58 -24.05
CA ARG A 55 11.09 18.95 -24.35
C ARG A 55 10.86 17.45 -24.44
N SER A 56 11.13 16.91 -25.62
CA SER A 56 11.18 15.49 -25.88
C SER A 56 12.18 14.77 -24.97
N GLY A 57 11.75 13.70 -24.32
CA GLY A 57 12.61 12.68 -23.71
C GLY A 57 12.23 12.35 -22.26
N GLU A 58 11.63 11.18 -22.06
CA GLU A 58 11.19 10.55 -20.80
C GLU A 58 9.91 11.11 -20.16
N VAL A 59 8.76 10.56 -20.59
CA VAL A 59 7.53 10.60 -19.79
C VAL A 59 7.74 9.70 -18.57
N GLY A 60 8.23 10.26 -17.47
CA GLY A 60 8.33 9.54 -16.20
C GLY A 60 6.96 9.03 -15.74
N LEU A 61 6.90 7.80 -15.20
CA LEU A 61 5.68 7.28 -14.59
C LEU A 61 5.20 8.25 -13.49
N PRO A 62 3.88 8.43 -13.29
CA PRO A 62 3.39 9.39 -12.31
C PRO A 62 3.68 8.94 -10.88
N CYS A 63 3.98 9.90 -10.01
CA CYS A 63 3.95 9.69 -8.56
C CYS A 63 2.51 9.44 -8.10
N THR A 64 2.32 8.52 -7.15
CA THR A 64 1.02 8.21 -6.56
C THR A 64 0.33 9.45 -5.96
N TYR A 65 1.07 10.43 -5.44
CA TYR A 65 0.50 11.68 -4.90
C TYR A 65 -0.10 12.60 -5.97
N SER A 66 0.33 12.47 -7.23
CA SER A 66 -0.17 13.27 -8.36
C SER A 66 -1.27 12.54 -9.14
N LEU A 67 -1.35 11.21 -8.98
CA LEU A 67 -2.26 10.37 -9.74
C LEU A 67 -3.68 10.43 -9.16
N ARG A 68 -4.66 10.86 -9.96
CA ARG A 68 -6.07 10.97 -9.53
C ARG A 68 -6.88 9.69 -9.71
N LYS A 69 -6.47 8.84 -10.66
CA LYS A 69 -7.12 7.56 -11.00
C LYS A 69 -6.03 6.57 -11.39
N PRO A 70 -6.20 5.27 -11.11
CA PRO A 70 -5.24 4.26 -11.56
C PRO A 70 -5.12 4.26 -13.08
N LEU A 71 -3.91 3.96 -13.56
CA LEU A 71 -3.65 3.65 -14.96
C LEU A 71 -4.01 2.18 -15.19
N VAL A 72 -4.84 1.88 -16.20
CA VAL A 72 -5.24 0.49 -16.48
C VAL A 72 -4.36 -0.07 -17.58
N TYR A 73 -3.68 -1.18 -17.30
CA TYR A 73 -2.83 -1.90 -18.25
C TYR A 73 -3.38 -3.30 -18.49
N LYS A 74 -3.12 -3.86 -19.67
CA LYS A 74 -3.07 -5.33 -19.77
C LYS A 74 -1.83 -5.79 -19.01
N ILE A 75 -1.93 -6.92 -18.30
CA ILE A 75 -0.81 -7.45 -17.49
C ILE A 75 0.48 -7.57 -18.31
N ALA A 76 0.38 -8.06 -19.55
CA ALA A 76 1.52 -8.20 -20.46
C ALA A 76 2.14 -6.87 -20.94
N GLU A 77 1.42 -5.76 -20.75
CA GLU A 77 1.80 -4.40 -21.16
C GLU A 77 2.16 -3.53 -19.94
N LEU A 78 2.23 -4.11 -18.74
CA LEU A 78 2.59 -3.39 -17.52
C LEU A 78 4.01 -2.81 -17.67
N PRO A 79 4.23 -1.52 -17.35
CA PRO A 79 5.54 -0.90 -17.51
C PRO A 79 6.63 -1.67 -16.73
N PRO A 80 7.85 -1.79 -17.28
CA PRO A 80 8.93 -2.47 -16.57
C PRO A 80 9.19 -1.77 -15.22
N LYS A 81 9.34 -2.56 -14.16
CA LYS A 81 9.67 -2.05 -12.83
C LYS A 81 11.12 -1.52 -12.84
N PRO A 82 11.38 -0.26 -12.45
CA PRO A 82 12.76 0.23 -12.36
C PRO A 82 13.52 -0.47 -11.21
N ALA A 83 14.85 -0.62 -11.35
CA ALA A 83 15.67 -1.39 -10.42
C ALA A 83 15.68 -0.85 -8.98
N SER A 84 15.48 0.47 -8.81
CA SER A 84 15.40 1.14 -7.51
C SER A 84 14.02 1.07 -6.86
N PHE A 85 13.15 0.14 -7.30
CA PHE A 85 11.79 0.00 -6.78
C PHE A 85 11.45 -1.43 -6.39
N LEU A 86 10.50 -1.54 -5.46
CA LEU A 86 9.80 -2.75 -5.06
C LEU A 86 8.36 -2.70 -5.59
N ARG A 87 8.00 -3.58 -6.51
CA ARG A 87 6.64 -3.67 -7.06
C ARG A 87 5.76 -4.51 -6.15
N LEU A 88 4.74 -3.87 -5.60
CA LEU A 88 3.69 -4.53 -4.85
C LEU A 88 2.54 -4.87 -5.79
N VAL A 89 2.08 -6.11 -5.73
CA VAL A 89 0.84 -6.57 -6.35
C VAL A 89 -0.12 -6.90 -5.23
N VAL A 90 -1.28 -6.25 -5.22
CA VAL A 90 -2.22 -6.26 -4.11
C VAL A 90 -3.57 -6.75 -4.61
N ILE A 91 -4.09 -7.76 -3.92
CA ILE A 91 -5.40 -8.36 -4.15
C ILE A 91 -6.13 -8.54 -2.82
N SER A 92 -7.44 -8.71 -2.84
CA SER A 92 -8.24 -8.97 -1.65
C SER A 92 -9.62 -9.49 -2.05
N ASP A 93 -10.38 -9.99 -1.08
CA ASP A 93 -11.81 -10.32 -1.23
C ASP A 93 -12.03 -11.31 -2.38
N THR A 94 -11.17 -12.33 -2.44
CA THR A 94 -11.20 -13.36 -3.48
C THR A 94 -12.40 -14.26 -3.37
N HIS A 95 -12.94 -14.47 -2.16
CA HIS A 95 -14.15 -15.23 -1.90
C HIS A 95 -14.22 -16.55 -2.70
N GLU A 96 -13.17 -17.35 -2.63
CA GLU A 96 -13.02 -18.66 -3.31
C GLU A 96 -12.95 -18.60 -4.85
N ARG A 97 -12.85 -17.40 -5.45
CA ARG A 97 -12.74 -17.17 -6.90
C ARG A 97 -11.31 -16.91 -7.37
N HIS A 98 -10.30 -17.23 -6.54
CA HIS A 98 -8.89 -17.00 -6.86
C HIS A 98 -8.44 -17.65 -8.17
N ARG A 99 -9.01 -18.80 -8.54
CA ARG A 99 -8.72 -19.49 -9.81
C ARG A 99 -9.20 -18.74 -11.06
N GLU A 100 -10.07 -17.75 -10.92
CA GLU A 100 -10.55 -16.90 -12.03
C GLU A 100 -9.63 -15.70 -12.28
N MET A 101 -8.63 -15.50 -11.41
CA MET A 101 -7.77 -14.32 -11.42
C MET A 101 -6.53 -14.53 -12.28
N ASN A 102 -6.11 -13.43 -12.90
CA ASN A 102 -4.77 -13.30 -13.47
C ASN A 102 -4.05 -12.25 -12.65
N VAL A 103 -2.90 -12.61 -12.07
CA VAL A 103 -2.13 -11.74 -11.18
C VAL A 103 -0.84 -11.35 -11.90
N PRO A 104 -0.53 -10.04 -12.05
CA PRO A 104 0.70 -9.61 -12.69
C PRO A 104 1.91 -10.00 -11.85
N ASP A 105 3.08 -10.06 -12.48
CA ASP A 105 4.35 -10.27 -11.78
C ASP A 105 4.73 -9.04 -10.94
N GLY A 106 5.45 -9.30 -9.85
CA GLY A 106 5.97 -8.28 -8.95
C GLY A 106 6.93 -8.89 -7.93
N ASP A 107 7.39 -8.05 -7.00
CA ASP A 107 8.32 -8.49 -5.95
C ASP A 107 7.59 -8.99 -4.70
N VAL A 108 6.44 -8.37 -4.38
CA VAL A 108 5.63 -8.69 -3.21
C VAL A 108 4.18 -8.85 -3.61
N LEU A 109 3.64 -10.06 -3.47
CA LEU A 109 2.20 -10.31 -3.58
C LEU A 109 1.55 -10.16 -2.21
N VAL A 110 0.51 -9.35 -2.10
CA VAL A 110 -0.23 -9.10 -0.85
C VAL A 110 -1.70 -9.47 -1.03
N HIS A 111 -2.23 -10.32 -0.14
CA HIS A 111 -3.66 -10.58 -0.04
C HIS A 111 -4.26 -9.93 1.23
N CYS A 112 -5.16 -8.96 1.07
CA CYS A 112 -5.72 -8.15 2.17
C CYS A 112 -6.95 -8.75 2.88
N GLY A 113 -7.18 -10.06 2.73
CA GLY A 113 -8.21 -10.82 3.47
C GLY A 113 -9.47 -11.13 2.68
N ASP A 114 -10.43 -11.78 3.32
CA ASP A 114 -11.67 -12.29 2.71
C ASP A 114 -11.41 -13.30 1.58
N ILE A 115 -10.67 -14.35 1.96
CA ILE A 115 -10.43 -15.53 1.13
C ILE A 115 -11.71 -16.35 1.00
N GLN A 116 -12.46 -16.47 2.09
CA GLN A 116 -13.67 -17.29 2.17
C GLN A 116 -14.92 -16.50 1.74
N GLU A 117 -15.93 -17.14 1.16
CA GLU A 117 -17.27 -16.51 0.93
C GLU A 117 -18.04 -16.33 2.27
N GLY A 118 -17.66 -17.06 3.33
CA GLY A 118 -18.11 -16.85 4.71
C GLY A 118 -19.49 -17.43 5.11
N LEU A 119 -20.27 -18.00 4.17
CA LEU A 119 -21.61 -18.56 4.43
C LEU A 119 -21.86 -20.05 4.11
N ASN A 120 -20.87 -20.80 3.59
CA ASN A 120 -21.10 -22.18 3.18
C ASN A 120 -20.64 -23.22 4.23
N PHE A 121 -21.46 -23.45 5.26
CA PHE A 121 -21.21 -24.43 6.33
C PHE A 121 -21.16 -25.89 5.87
N LEU A 122 -21.61 -26.18 4.64
CA LEU A 122 -21.62 -27.53 4.06
C LEU A 122 -20.36 -27.87 3.25
N ARG A 123 -19.43 -26.91 3.07
CA ARG A 123 -18.19 -27.12 2.31
C ARG A 123 -17.07 -27.63 3.21
N ASP A 124 -16.19 -28.42 2.61
CA ASP A 124 -14.89 -28.76 3.20
C ASP A 124 -14.00 -27.52 3.22
N VAL A 125 -14.07 -26.78 4.33
CA VAL A 125 -13.33 -25.54 4.52
C VAL A 125 -11.81 -25.77 4.48
N LYS A 126 -11.35 -26.93 4.96
CA LYS A 126 -9.93 -27.27 4.92
C LYS A 126 -9.46 -27.45 3.48
N ALA A 127 -10.23 -28.17 2.65
CA ALA A 127 -9.92 -28.33 1.25
C ALA A 127 -9.87 -26.98 0.50
N MET A 128 -10.83 -26.08 0.78
CA MET A 128 -10.85 -24.74 0.17
C MET A 128 -9.63 -23.89 0.58
N LEU A 129 -9.30 -23.85 1.87
CA LEU A 129 -8.12 -23.11 2.35
C LEU A 129 -6.81 -23.71 1.80
N THR A 130 -6.76 -25.04 1.66
CA THR A 130 -5.62 -25.73 1.03
C THR A 130 -5.52 -25.38 -0.45
N ASP A 131 -6.65 -25.31 -1.18
CA ASP A 131 -6.66 -24.92 -2.59
C ASP A 131 -6.20 -23.47 -2.78
N PHE A 132 -6.69 -22.54 -1.96
CA PHE A 132 -6.24 -21.15 -1.99
C PHE A 132 -4.76 -21.03 -1.65
N ALA A 133 -4.28 -21.71 -0.60
CA ALA A 133 -2.86 -21.70 -0.22
C ALA A 133 -1.99 -22.27 -1.34
N ALA A 134 -2.38 -23.39 -1.96
CA ALA A 134 -1.68 -23.98 -3.09
C ALA A 134 -1.62 -23.03 -4.29
N TRP A 135 -2.73 -22.36 -4.63
CA TRP A 135 -2.74 -21.35 -5.68
C TRP A 135 -1.85 -20.16 -5.35
N PHE A 136 -2.00 -19.56 -4.16
CA PHE A 136 -1.31 -18.34 -3.76
C PHE A 136 0.21 -18.53 -3.67
N THR A 137 0.65 -19.73 -3.27
CA THR A 137 2.07 -20.07 -3.10
C THR A 137 2.74 -20.66 -4.34
N ASP A 138 1.97 -21.02 -5.37
CA ASP A 138 2.50 -21.58 -6.61
C ASP A 138 3.49 -20.62 -7.26
N SER A 139 4.75 -21.03 -7.38
CA SER A 139 5.82 -20.21 -7.93
C SER A 139 5.76 -20.05 -9.45
N ALA A 140 5.07 -20.95 -10.16
CA ALA A 140 4.87 -20.86 -11.59
C ALA A 140 3.72 -19.90 -11.93
N LEU A 141 2.66 -19.89 -11.12
CA LEU A 141 1.55 -18.93 -11.25
C LEU A 141 1.91 -17.54 -10.70
N HIS A 142 2.63 -17.51 -9.57
CA HIS A 142 2.96 -16.31 -8.85
C HIS A 142 4.46 -16.30 -8.52
N PRO A 143 5.31 -15.85 -9.46
CA PRO A 143 6.76 -15.86 -9.31
C PRO A 143 7.29 -14.85 -8.28
N HIS A 144 6.40 -14.11 -7.61
CA HIS A 144 6.70 -13.19 -6.51
C HIS A 144 7.59 -13.87 -5.45
N PRO A 145 8.79 -13.34 -5.18
CA PRO A 145 9.69 -13.90 -4.16
C PRO A 145 9.13 -13.72 -2.75
N VAL A 146 8.33 -12.68 -2.52
CA VAL A 146 7.65 -12.44 -1.24
C VAL A 146 6.14 -12.51 -1.44
N LYS A 147 5.46 -13.20 -0.53
CA LYS A 147 4.01 -13.35 -0.51
C LYS A 147 3.52 -13.10 0.92
N LEU A 148 2.64 -12.13 1.11
CA LEU A 148 2.08 -11.72 2.40
C LEU A 148 0.56 -11.90 2.37
N VAL A 149 0.01 -12.45 3.45
CA VAL A 149 -1.43 -12.66 3.55
C VAL A 149 -1.93 -12.25 4.94
N ILE A 150 -3.06 -11.55 4.97
CA ILE A 150 -3.86 -11.35 6.18
C ILE A 150 -5.23 -11.99 5.96
N ALA A 151 -5.95 -12.22 7.06
CA ALA A 151 -7.34 -12.64 7.02
C ALA A 151 -8.30 -11.43 6.98
N GLY A 152 -9.56 -11.68 6.67
CA GLY A 152 -10.66 -10.72 6.69
C GLY A 152 -11.86 -11.21 7.50
N ASN A 153 -12.98 -10.50 7.42
CA ASN A 153 -14.16 -10.81 8.22
C ASN A 153 -14.99 -12.02 7.75
N HIS A 154 -14.79 -12.50 6.53
CA HIS A 154 -15.37 -13.76 6.05
C HIS A 154 -14.52 -14.98 6.44
N ASP A 155 -13.28 -14.78 6.86
CA ASP A 155 -12.31 -15.84 7.12
C ASP A 155 -12.47 -16.48 8.51
N LYS A 156 -13.69 -16.94 8.82
CA LYS A 156 -14.05 -17.51 10.12
C LYS A 156 -13.24 -18.76 10.49
N ALA A 157 -12.88 -19.57 9.49
CA ALA A 157 -12.06 -20.74 9.78
C ALA A 157 -10.64 -20.35 10.13
N ILE A 158 -10.08 -19.34 9.45
CA ILE A 158 -8.79 -18.74 9.84
C ILE A 158 -8.88 -18.16 11.25
N ALA A 159 -9.95 -17.44 11.58
CA ALA A 159 -10.17 -16.89 12.92
C ALA A 159 -10.30 -17.96 14.03
N ALA A 160 -10.70 -19.18 13.68
CA ALA A 160 -10.87 -20.29 14.62
C ALA A 160 -9.60 -21.16 14.78
N MET A 161 -8.60 -21.00 13.90
CA MET A 161 -7.34 -21.74 13.96
C MET A 161 -6.29 -21.01 14.82
N PRO A 162 -5.37 -21.73 15.48
CA PRO A 162 -4.15 -21.14 16.03
C PRO A 162 -3.33 -20.46 14.93
N VAL A 163 -2.73 -19.31 15.24
CA VAL A 163 -1.97 -18.50 14.25
C VAL A 163 -0.84 -19.31 13.60
N GLU A 164 -0.18 -20.18 14.37
CA GLU A 164 0.90 -21.04 13.90
C GLU A 164 0.42 -22.09 12.89
N GLU A 165 -0.81 -22.58 13.03
CA GLU A 165 -1.41 -23.50 12.06
C GLU A 165 -1.73 -22.77 10.76
N VAL A 166 -2.24 -21.55 10.84
CA VAL A 166 -2.46 -20.69 9.67
C VAL A 166 -1.15 -20.40 8.95
N ARG A 167 -0.08 -20.08 9.69
CA ARG A 167 1.25 -19.84 9.10
C ARG A 167 1.75 -21.06 8.33
N ARG A 168 1.67 -22.26 8.92
CA ARG A 168 2.06 -23.52 8.25
C ARG A 168 1.25 -23.80 6.99
N LEU A 169 -0.05 -23.50 7.01
CA LEU A 169 -0.92 -23.66 5.85
C LEU A 169 -0.46 -22.80 4.67
N PHE A 170 0.02 -21.59 4.93
CA PHE A 170 0.41 -20.62 3.91
C PHE A 170 1.88 -20.66 3.50
N GLU A 171 2.72 -21.47 4.15
CA GLU A 171 4.15 -21.56 3.80
C GLU A 171 4.36 -21.87 2.30
N PRO A 172 5.29 -21.18 1.61
CA PRO A 172 6.27 -20.20 2.12
C PRO A 172 5.76 -18.75 2.22
N ALA A 173 4.48 -18.47 1.96
CA ALA A 173 3.93 -17.14 2.20
C ALA A 173 3.84 -16.84 3.71
N VAL A 174 3.91 -15.56 4.06
CA VAL A 174 3.89 -15.09 5.46
C VAL A 174 2.48 -14.63 5.81
N TYR A 175 1.83 -15.33 6.73
CA TYR A 175 0.59 -14.88 7.36
C TYR A 175 0.89 -13.88 8.49
N LEU A 176 0.32 -12.67 8.38
CA LEU A 176 0.44 -11.61 9.38
C LEU A 176 -0.86 -11.47 10.17
N CYS A 177 -0.76 -11.51 11.51
CA CYS A 177 -1.91 -11.35 12.39
C CYS A 177 -1.55 -10.49 13.59
N ASP A 178 -1.62 -9.17 13.40
CA ASP A 178 -1.08 -8.19 14.34
C ASP A 178 0.45 -8.33 14.50
N ASP A 179 1.14 -8.54 13.39
CA ASP A 179 2.59 -8.75 13.33
C ASP A 179 3.25 -7.90 12.23
N SER A 180 4.55 -7.65 12.36
CA SER A 180 5.39 -7.09 11.31
C SER A 180 6.37 -8.08 10.71
N VAL A 181 6.73 -7.78 9.47
CA VAL A 181 7.75 -8.47 8.69
C VAL A 181 8.58 -7.42 7.95
N VAL A 182 9.88 -7.66 7.83
CA VAL A 182 10.77 -6.85 7.00
C VAL A 182 11.17 -7.63 5.76
N VAL A 183 11.08 -6.98 4.61
CA VAL A 183 11.57 -7.51 3.32
C VAL A 183 13.03 -7.11 3.17
N GLU A 184 13.92 -8.09 3.08
CA GLU A 184 15.37 -7.88 2.95
C GLU A 184 15.86 -8.28 1.57
N PRO A 185 16.88 -7.60 1.00
CA PRO A 185 17.67 -6.50 1.59
C PRO A 185 17.01 -5.10 1.47
N ALA A 186 15.81 -5.02 0.87
CA ALA A 186 15.10 -3.76 0.62
C ALA A 186 14.86 -2.91 1.88
N GLY A 187 14.77 -3.55 3.05
CA GLY A 187 14.52 -2.88 4.33
C GLY A 187 13.10 -2.33 4.48
N VAL A 188 12.18 -2.73 3.59
CA VAL A 188 10.78 -2.27 3.60
C VAL A 188 10.01 -3.09 4.63
N ARG A 189 9.38 -2.40 5.59
CA ARG A 189 8.66 -3.06 6.68
C ARG A 189 7.15 -2.99 6.51
N PHE A 190 6.52 -4.15 6.62
CA PHE A 190 5.08 -4.33 6.58
C PHE A 190 4.58 -4.62 8.00
N TYR A 191 3.41 -4.09 8.34
CA TYR A 191 2.64 -4.52 9.51
C TYR A 191 1.26 -4.98 9.03
N GLY A 192 0.85 -6.19 9.40
CA GLY A 192 -0.40 -6.80 8.93
C GLY A 192 -1.39 -7.07 10.05
N SER A 193 -2.66 -6.74 9.81
CA SER A 193 -3.73 -6.86 10.82
C SER A 193 -5.07 -7.24 10.19
N PRO A 194 -5.69 -8.39 10.54
CA PRO A 194 -6.94 -8.86 9.93
C PRO A 194 -8.19 -8.12 10.46
N ARG A 195 -7.98 -7.08 11.26
CA ARG A 195 -9.03 -6.42 12.03
C ARG A 195 -10.02 -5.70 11.13
N SER A 196 -11.30 -5.80 11.49
CA SER A 196 -12.37 -5.09 10.80
C SER A 196 -13.50 -4.69 11.74
N ILE A 197 -14.46 -3.90 11.23
CA ILE A 197 -15.65 -3.45 11.96
C ILE A 197 -16.87 -3.84 11.16
N SER A 198 -17.86 -4.38 11.87
CA SER A 198 -19.17 -4.69 11.30
C SER A 198 -19.75 -3.51 10.55
N ASN A 199 -20.08 -3.76 9.28
CA ASN A 199 -20.51 -2.76 8.31
C ASN A 199 -22.04 -2.67 8.19
N SER A 200 -22.80 -3.62 8.73
CA SER A 200 -24.27 -3.58 8.70
C SER A 200 -24.90 -4.53 9.74
N ARG A 201 -26.16 -4.27 10.09
CA ARG A 201 -26.97 -5.20 10.89
C ARG A 201 -27.34 -6.49 10.13
N TRP A 202 -27.21 -6.48 8.80
CA TRP A 202 -27.67 -7.53 7.88
C TRP A 202 -26.54 -8.46 7.40
N SER A 203 -25.28 -8.09 7.65
CA SER A 203 -24.12 -8.94 7.42
C SER A 203 -23.34 -9.08 8.74
N PRO A 204 -23.70 -10.05 9.61
CA PRO A 204 -23.18 -10.12 10.97
C PRO A 204 -21.68 -10.45 11.04
N ASN A 205 -21.04 -10.85 9.94
CA ASN A 205 -19.59 -10.94 9.66
C ASN A 205 -18.65 -10.97 10.89
N THR A 206 -18.75 -11.96 11.78
CA THR A 206 -18.14 -11.86 13.12
C THR A 206 -16.62 -12.09 13.22
N ALA A 207 -15.95 -12.58 12.17
CA ALA A 207 -14.52 -12.89 12.26
C ALA A 207 -13.68 -11.60 12.38
N PHE A 208 -12.77 -11.56 13.35
CA PHE A 208 -11.92 -10.39 13.60
C PHE A 208 -12.69 -9.05 13.82
N GLN A 209 -13.98 -9.09 14.16
CA GLN A 209 -14.87 -7.91 14.29
C GLN A 209 -15.21 -7.46 15.73
N GLY A 210 -14.45 -7.89 16.74
CA GLY A 210 -14.73 -7.50 18.13
C GLY A 210 -14.35 -6.05 18.45
N LYS A 211 -15.10 -5.36 19.34
CA LYS A 211 -14.65 -4.07 19.91
C LYS A 211 -13.30 -4.19 20.63
N LYS A 212 -13.04 -5.36 21.23
CA LYS A 212 -11.74 -5.74 21.85
C LYS A 212 -10.63 -5.97 20.83
N VAL A 213 -10.95 -6.04 19.54
CA VAL A 213 -9.98 -6.25 18.45
C VAL A 213 -9.29 -4.93 18.10
N TRP A 214 -9.94 -3.78 18.25
CA TRP A 214 -9.29 -2.46 18.14
C TRP A 214 -8.61 -2.06 19.45
N LYS A 215 -7.77 -2.93 20.03
CA LYS A 215 -6.87 -2.48 21.09
C LYS A 215 -5.98 -1.37 20.54
N PRO A 216 -5.73 -0.29 21.31
CA PRO A 216 -4.79 0.74 20.90
C PRO A 216 -3.50 0.08 20.43
N PHE A 217 -3.01 0.48 19.26
CA PHE A 217 -1.69 0.08 18.81
C PHE A 217 -0.68 0.80 19.70
N ILE A 218 -0.21 0.11 20.73
CA ILE A 218 0.72 0.62 21.72
C ILE A 218 2.06 -0.02 21.41
N PHE A 219 2.98 0.75 20.85
CA PHE A 219 4.38 0.49 21.10
C PHE A 219 4.65 0.71 22.59
N ALA A 220 5.43 -0.16 23.21
CA ALA A 220 6.24 0.28 24.35
C ALA A 220 7.01 1.51 23.86
N SER A 221 6.68 2.67 24.43
CA SER A 221 7.15 3.98 24.03
C SER A 221 8.61 3.96 23.55
N GLY A 222 8.83 4.24 22.27
CA GLY A 222 10.06 4.87 21.80
C GLY A 222 10.08 6.32 22.30
N LEU A 223 10.20 6.47 23.61
CA LEU A 223 10.72 7.66 24.29
C LEU A 223 12.23 7.50 24.54
N GLU A 224 12.88 6.55 23.89
CA GLU A 224 14.32 6.61 23.75
C GLU A 224 14.60 7.55 22.58
N ASP A 225 15.24 8.68 22.89
CA ASP A 225 15.95 9.48 21.91
C ASP A 225 16.86 8.53 21.12
N ASP A 226 16.41 8.15 19.93
CA ASP A 226 17.23 7.48 18.92
C ASP A 226 18.33 8.48 18.50
N GLU A 227 19.39 8.53 19.29
CA GLU A 227 20.73 8.69 18.73
C GLU A 227 20.83 7.62 17.63
N PRO A 228 20.99 8.01 16.36
CA PRO A 228 21.01 7.06 15.26
C PRO A 228 22.19 6.12 15.47
N LYS A 229 21.95 4.93 16.02
CA LYS A 229 22.86 3.81 15.80
C LYS A 229 22.97 3.68 14.30
N ALA A 230 24.20 3.74 13.80
CA ALA A 230 24.50 3.66 12.38
C ALA A 230 23.73 2.47 11.79
N VAL A 231 22.62 2.77 11.12
CA VAL A 231 21.97 1.81 10.24
C VAL A 231 23.03 1.57 9.17
N PRO A 232 23.56 0.35 9.03
CA PRO A 232 24.47 0.06 7.94
C PRO A 232 23.78 0.56 6.69
N THR A 233 24.47 1.38 5.89
CA THR A 233 23.97 1.83 4.59
C THR A 233 23.40 0.59 3.92
N PRO A 234 22.08 0.51 3.66
CA PRO A 234 21.54 -0.68 3.03
C PRO A 234 22.34 -0.85 1.75
N PRO A 235 22.95 -2.03 1.52
CA PRO A 235 23.70 -2.24 0.30
C PRO A 235 22.79 -1.83 -0.84
N ARG A 236 23.30 -1.01 -1.77
CA ARG A 236 22.57 -0.69 -3.00
C ARG A 236 22.08 -2.03 -3.54
N CYS A 237 20.76 -2.21 -3.58
CA CYS A 237 20.16 -3.45 -4.02
C CYS A 237 20.62 -3.65 -5.47
N SER A 238 21.60 -4.54 -5.68
CA SER A 238 21.87 -5.04 -7.01
C SER A 238 20.68 -5.91 -7.40
N SER A 239 20.34 -5.95 -8.68
CA SER A 239 19.24 -6.75 -9.24
C SER A 239 19.30 -8.25 -8.90
N ASP A 240 20.40 -8.72 -8.29
CA ASP A 240 20.74 -10.13 -8.09
C ASP A 240 20.61 -10.62 -6.64
N GLN A 241 20.30 -9.75 -5.67
CA GLN A 241 20.03 -10.23 -4.29
C GLN A 241 18.59 -10.71 -4.16
N GLN A 242 18.44 -12.01 -3.84
CA GLN A 242 17.14 -12.63 -3.68
C GLN A 242 16.39 -12.01 -2.50
N LEU A 243 15.19 -11.49 -2.76
CA LEU A 243 14.32 -10.95 -1.71
C LEU A 243 13.89 -12.07 -0.77
N SER A 244 13.89 -11.76 0.53
CA SER A 244 13.44 -12.67 1.59
C SER A 244 12.69 -11.90 2.66
N THR A 245 12.06 -12.62 3.59
CA THR A 245 11.32 -12.02 4.70
C THR A 245 11.91 -12.44 6.04
N ARG A 246 11.93 -11.50 6.99
CA ARG A 246 12.15 -11.79 8.41
C ARG A 246 10.95 -11.33 9.21
N LEU A 247 10.23 -12.29 9.80
CA LEU A 247 9.12 -12.02 10.71
C LEU A 247 9.67 -11.41 12.01
N GLU A 248 9.15 -10.25 12.41
CA GLU A 248 9.51 -9.53 13.64
C GLU A 248 8.46 -9.73 14.75
N GLY A 249 7.26 -10.23 14.39
CA GLY A 249 6.15 -10.44 15.33
C GLY A 249 5.45 -9.13 15.68
N ALA A 250 4.74 -9.09 16.82
CA ALA A 250 3.90 -7.95 17.20
C ALA A 250 4.66 -6.64 17.51
N THR A 251 5.98 -6.70 17.73
CA THR A 251 6.81 -5.53 18.02
C THR A 251 7.79 -5.27 16.87
N PRO A 252 7.46 -4.35 15.96
CA PRO A 252 8.35 -3.93 14.88
C PRO A 252 9.73 -3.52 15.36
N GLY A 253 10.76 -3.95 14.63
CA GLY A 253 12.15 -3.55 14.88
C GLY A 253 12.47 -2.11 14.45
N GLY A 254 11.48 -1.39 13.93
CA GLY A 254 11.64 -0.04 13.41
C GLY A 254 10.34 0.50 12.81
N PRO A 255 10.41 1.63 12.10
CA PRO A 255 9.23 2.25 11.50
C PRO A 255 8.57 1.34 10.46
N ILE A 256 7.25 1.42 10.39
CA ILE A 256 6.43 0.73 9.39
C ILE A 256 6.39 1.56 8.11
N ASP A 257 6.64 0.94 6.96
CA ASP A 257 6.46 1.56 5.65
C ASP A 257 5.05 1.33 5.13
N VAL A 258 4.59 0.07 5.22
CA VAL A 258 3.32 -0.40 4.66
C VAL A 258 2.45 -1.00 5.76
N LEU A 259 1.23 -0.48 5.90
CA LEU A 259 0.22 -1.07 6.76
C LEU A 259 -0.75 -1.90 5.92
N VAL A 260 -0.91 -3.19 6.20
CA VAL A 260 -1.87 -4.08 5.55
C VAL A 260 -3.01 -4.35 6.53
N VAL A 261 -4.23 -3.97 6.16
CA VAL A 261 -5.43 -4.16 6.98
C VAL A 261 -6.56 -4.70 6.12
N HIS A 262 -7.53 -5.41 6.71
CA HIS A 262 -8.70 -5.77 5.91
C HIS A 262 -9.68 -4.59 5.79
N GLN A 263 -9.91 -3.84 6.88
CA GLN A 263 -10.87 -2.73 6.92
C GLN A 263 -10.53 -1.60 5.93
N SER A 264 -11.44 -1.33 4.99
CA SER A 264 -11.38 -0.12 4.14
C SER A 264 -11.70 1.15 4.94
N PRO A 265 -11.00 2.28 4.67
CA PRO A 265 -11.57 3.60 4.87
C PRO A 265 -12.71 3.75 3.86
N ASP A 266 -13.90 3.92 4.35
CA ASP A 266 -15.12 3.81 3.57
C ASP A 266 -15.57 5.16 3.01
N ILE A 267 -16.46 5.13 2.02
CA ILE A 267 -17.38 6.23 1.69
C ILE A 267 -18.24 6.49 2.95
N PRO A 268 -18.52 7.74 3.37
CA PRO A 268 -19.08 8.10 4.68
C PRO A 268 -20.06 7.10 5.31
N ARG A 269 -19.56 6.18 6.15
CA ARG A 269 -20.42 5.23 6.88
C ARG A 269 -21.21 6.02 7.91
N ALA A 270 -22.54 5.89 7.87
CA ALA A 270 -23.42 6.43 8.91
C ALA A 270 -23.23 7.94 9.21
N GLY A 271 -22.85 8.73 8.19
CA GLY A 271 -22.64 10.18 8.33
C GLY A 271 -21.28 10.59 8.88
N HIS A 272 -20.35 9.66 9.06
CA HIS A 272 -18.98 9.96 9.45
C HIS A 272 -18.10 10.34 8.26
N SER A 273 -17.23 11.32 8.43
CA SER A 273 -16.20 11.61 7.42
C SER A 273 -15.17 10.46 7.36
N VAL A 274 -14.35 10.41 6.31
CA VAL A 274 -13.27 9.40 6.18
C VAL A 274 -12.35 9.47 7.41
N GLU A 275 -12.03 10.69 7.85
CA GLU A 275 -11.13 10.98 8.97
C GLU A 275 -11.65 10.49 10.32
N GLU A 276 -12.97 10.47 10.52
CA GLU A 276 -13.62 10.02 11.75
C GLU A 276 -13.64 8.49 11.92
N GLN A 277 -13.24 7.75 10.89
CA GLN A 277 -13.27 6.30 10.93
C GLN A 277 -12.15 5.74 11.80
N ARG A 278 -12.43 4.61 12.48
CA ARG A 278 -11.44 3.93 13.34
C ARG A 278 -10.18 3.53 12.59
N ILE A 279 -10.28 3.24 11.30
CA ILE A 279 -9.10 2.92 10.49
C ILE A 279 -8.15 4.12 10.38
N CYS A 280 -8.66 5.35 10.31
CA CYS A 280 -7.83 6.55 10.35
C CYS A 280 -7.13 6.68 11.70
N THR A 281 -7.84 6.45 12.81
CA THR A 281 -7.22 6.42 14.14
C THR A 281 -6.11 5.36 14.23
N TYR A 282 -6.35 4.18 13.66
CA TYR A 282 -5.37 3.10 13.67
C TYR A 282 -4.16 3.39 12.79
N ALA A 283 -4.36 3.95 11.59
CA ALA A 283 -3.28 4.43 10.74
C ALA A 283 -2.47 5.55 11.41
N GLN A 284 -3.09 6.43 12.19
CA GLN A 284 -2.39 7.43 12.99
C GLN A 284 -1.52 6.79 14.10
N GLN A 285 -1.98 5.69 14.72
CA GLN A 285 -1.24 4.98 15.76
C GLN A 285 -0.07 4.15 15.18
N VAL A 286 -0.31 3.38 14.11
CA VAL A 286 0.74 2.61 13.43
C VAL A 286 1.74 3.53 12.73
N ALA A 287 1.26 4.67 12.25
CA ALA A 287 2.02 5.69 11.56
C ALA A 287 2.84 5.15 10.37
N PRO A 288 2.22 4.42 9.42
CA PRO A 288 2.94 3.93 8.24
C PRO A 288 3.47 5.11 7.44
N ARG A 289 4.69 4.95 6.93
CA ARG A 289 5.40 6.02 6.22
C ARG A 289 4.98 6.16 4.77
N ARG A 290 4.45 5.12 4.13
CA ARG A 290 4.25 5.12 2.68
C ARG A 290 2.80 4.88 2.26
N VAL A 291 2.18 3.79 2.71
CA VAL A 291 0.88 3.38 2.17
C VAL A 291 0.12 2.46 3.13
N VAL A 292 -1.21 2.52 3.06
CA VAL A 292 -2.12 1.54 3.62
C VAL A 292 -2.66 0.67 2.49
N LEU A 293 -2.62 -0.65 2.65
CA LEU A 293 -3.22 -1.60 1.73
C LEU A 293 -4.43 -2.23 2.41
N CYS A 294 -5.56 -2.27 1.71
CA CYS A 294 -6.77 -2.85 2.25
C CYS A 294 -7.62 -3.60 1.23
N GLY A 295 -8.68 -4.22 1.72
CA GLY A 295 -9.75 -4.82 0.92
C GLY A 295 -11.11 -4.39 1.46
N HIS A 296 -11.95 -5.37 1.76
CA HIS A 296 -13.28 -5.21 2.31
C HIS A 296 -14.24 -4.58 1.30
N LEU A 297 -14.88 -3.44 1.62
CA LEU A 297 -16.05 -2.99 0.87
C LEU A 297 -15.81 -2.96 -0.63
N HIS A 298 -16.50 -3.89 -1.27
CA HIS A 298 -16.64 -4.07 -2.69
C HIS A 298 -16.94 -2.76 -3.44
N GLY A 299 -17.68 -1.81 -2.84
CA GLY A 299 -17.95 -0.49 -3.43
C GLY A 299 -16.87 0.59 -3.26
N ALA A 300 -15.77 0.30 -2.55
CA ALA A 300 -14.72 1.25 -2.19
C ALA A 300 -13.37 0.93 -2.85
N HIS A 301 -13.34 0.11 -3.90
CA HIS A 301 -12.14 -0.17 -4.68
C HIS A 301 -11.48 1.11 -5.22
N GLY A 302 -10.14 1.15 -5.22
CA GLY A 302 -9.37 2.30 -5.68
C GLY A 302 -8.42 2.87 -4.63
N MET A 303 -7.86 4.04 -4.92
CA MET A 303 -7.02 4.79 -3.98
C MET A 303 -7.82 5.85 -3.23
N HIS A 304 -7.67 5.87 -1.91
CA HIS A 304 -8.20 6.88 -0.99
C HIS A 304 -7.07 7.69 -0.37
N SER A 305 -7.40 8.92 0.01
CA SER A 305 -6.46 9.83 0.68
C SER A 305 -6.77 9.89 2.17
N LEU A 306 -5.87 9.38 3.01
CA LEU A 306 -5.98 9.45 4.46
C LEU A 306 -5.16 10.61 5.03
N PRO A 307 -5.51 11.13 6.22
CA PRO A 307 -4.66 12.09 6.91
C PRO A 307 -3.27 11.50 7.17
N VAL A 308 -2.21 12.24 6.82
CA VAL A 308 -0.84 11.84 7.13
C VAL A 308 -0.68 11.70 8.66
N PRO A 309 -0.03 10.63 9.17
CA PRO A 309 0.19 10.43 10.60
C PRO A 309 0.90 11.61 11.27
N GLU A 310 0.41 12.07 12.43
CA GLU A 310 1.02 13.20 13.15
C GLU A 310 2.47 12.92 13.58
N VAL A 311 2.77 11.68 13.97
CA VAL A 311 4.14 11.25 14.26
C VAL A 311 5.00 11.40 13.01
N VAL A 312 4.53 10.96 11.84
CA VAL A 312 5.22 11.15 10.56
C VAL A 312 5.44 12.65 10.31
N LYS A 313 4.38 13.49 10.38
CA LYS A 313 4.50 14.95 10.19
C LYS A 313 5.54 15.58 11.11
N LYS A 314 5.50 15.29 12.41
CA LYS A 314 6.46 15.80 13.40
C LYS A 314 7.87 15.32 13.09
N SER A 315 8.01 14.02 12.80
CA SER A 315 9.30 13.39 12.51
C SER A 315 10.02 14.06 11.33
N PHE A 316 9.28 14.57 10.33
CA PHE A 316 9.85 15.28 9.19
C PHE A 316 9.92 16.82 9.36
N ARG A 317 9.15 17.41 10.28
CA ARG A 317 9.16 18.86 10.56
C ARG A 317 10.13 19.29 11.68
N MET A 318 10.43 18.42 12.65
CA MET A 318 11.16 18.77 13.89
C MET A 318 12.64 19.10 13.72
N ARG A 319 13.29 18.83 12.57
CA ARG A 319 14.72 19.16 12.36
C ARG A 319 14.99 20.45 11.57
N ALA A 320 13.95 21.19 11.15
CA ALA A 320 14.09 22.42 10.36
C ALA A 320 14.37 23.71 11.16
N ARG A 321 14.67 23.59 12.47
CA ARG A 321 15.04 24.74 13.31
C ARG A 321 16.35 24.48 14.04
N ASN A 322 17.45 24.69 13.34
CA ASN A 322 18.67 25.23 13.94
C ASN A 322 19.10 26.46 13.12
N ALA A 323 19.54 27.48 13.84
CA ALA A 323 19.59 28.87 13.41
C ALA A 323 20.56 29.16 12.25
N GLY A 324 20.11 30.01 11.32
CA GLY A 324 20.96 30.82 10.45
C GLY A 324 21.53 30.14 9.21
N GLY A 325 20.86 30.33 8.06
CA GLY A 325 21.44 30.02 6.75
C GLY A 325 20.40 29.63 5.72
N GLN A 326 20.39 30.33 4.58
CA GLN A 326 19.47 30.13 3.44
C GLN A 326 19.40 28.67 2.99
N VAL A 327 18.21 28.23 2.54
CA VAL A 327 18.01 26.89 1.98
C VAL A 327 17.24 27.00 0.66
N GLU A 328 17.95 26.77 -0.45
CA GLU A 328 17.39 26.28 -1.72
C GLU A 328 17.64 24.78 -1.84
N GLY A 329 16.71 24.08 -2.51
CA GLY A 329 16.72 22.62 -2.71
C GLY A 329 15.78 21.90 -1.74
N VAL A 330 14.57 21.58 -2.22
CA VAL A 330 13.44 21.16 -1.38
C VAL A 330 12.89 19.83 -1.92
N VAL A 331 12.89 18.79 -1.09
CA VAL A 331 11.73 17.89 -0.98
C VAL A 331 11.04 18.29 0.30
N ARG A 332 9.97 19.08 0.19
CA ARG A 332 9.24 19.59 1.34
C ARG A 332 8.27 18.48 1.71
N LEU A 333 8.02 18.22 3.00
CA LEU A 333 6.84 17.46 3.43
C LEU A 333 5.51 18.10 2.93
N ALA A 334 5.57 19.27 2.28
CA ALA A 334 4.48 19.82 1.47
C ALA A 334 4.12 18.95 0.24
N GLU A 335 4.95 17.97 -0.13
CA GLU A 335 4.74 17.05 -1.26
C GLU A 335 4.06 15.74 -0.88
N VAL A 336 3.86 15.46 0.42
CA VAL A 336 3.03 14.33 0.89
C VAL A 336 1.68 14.89 1.36
N PRO A 337 0.74 15.16 0.44
CA PRO A 337 -0.55 15.76 0.78
C PRO A 337 -1.44 14.83 1.62
N PHE A 338 -1.26 13.52 1.49
CA PHE A 338 -2.05 12.49 2.16
C PHE A 338 -1.26 11.19 2.31
N LEU A 339 -1.72 10.31 3.19
CA LEU A 339 -1.31 8.91 3.25
C LEU A 339 -2.18 8.11 2.27
N PRO A 340 -1.63 7.54 1.19
CA PRO A 340 -2.38 6.75 0.23
C PRO A 340 -2.93 5.48 0.88
N CYS A 341 -4.17 5.13 0.58
CA CYS A 341 -4.78 3.87 0.95
C CYS A 341 -5.33 3.18 -0.29
N ILE A 342 -4.75 2.05 -0.70
CA ILE A 342 -5.16 1.30 -1.89
C ILE A 342 -6.09 0.18 -1.43
N ASN A 343 -7.36 0.26 -1.83
CA ASN A 343 -8.34 -0.80 -1.65
C ASN A 343 -8.34 -1.70 -2.89
N ALA A 344 -7.86 -2.92 -2.69
CA ALA A 344 -7.73 -3.96 -3.71
C ALA A 344 -8.82 -5.04 -3.63
N ALA A 345 -10.00 -4.71 -3.08
CA ALA A 345 -11.14 -5.62 -3.08
C ALA A 345 -11.48 -6.05 -4.50
N MET A 346 -11.40 -7.35 -4.79
CA MET A 346 -11.50 -7.86 -6.15
C MET A 346 -12.94 -8.14 -6.58
N MET A 347 -13.92 -7.85 -5.74
CA MET A 347 -15.31 -8.18 -5.98
C MET A 347 -16.15 -6.92 -5.83
N ILE A 348 -17.01 -6.63 -6.81
CA ILE A 348 -18.12 -5.69 -6.63
C ILE A 348 -19.45 -6.41 -6.81
N GLY A 349 -20.25 -6.48 -5.74
CA GLY A 349 -21.66 -6.84 -5.85
C GLY A 349 -22.45 -5.70 -6.48
N ARG A 350 -22.75 -5.78 -7.78
CA ARG A 350 -23.61 -4.80 -8.47
C ARG A 350 -24.87 -5.50 -8.95
N PHE A 351 -26.04 -5.17 -8.38
CA PHE A 351 -27.35 -5.67 -8.81
C PHE A 351 -27.42 -7.20 -9.06
N GLY A 352 -26.84 -8.00 -8.17
CA GLY A 352 -26.87 -9.47 -8.28
C GLY A 352 -25.81 -10.08 -9.22
N GLN A 353 -24.88 -9.29 -9.76
CA GLN A 353 -23.70 -9.78 -10.47
C GLN A 353 -22.43 -9.43 -9.70
N ASN A 354 -21.66 -10.46 -9.36
CA ASN A 354 -20.35 -10.32 -8.74
C ASN A 354 -19.29 -10.15 -9.84
N MET A 355 -18.84 -8.92 -10.06
CA MET A 355 -17.79 -8.62 -11.04
C MET A 355 -16.42 -8.73 -10.39
N LEU A 356 -15.52 -9.49 -11.03
CA LEU A 356 -14.12 -9.56 -10.64
C LEU A 356 -13.40 -8.28 -11.11
N LEU A 357 -12.74 -7.57 -10.21
CA LEU A 357 -11.93 -6.40 -10.51
C LEU A 357 -10.50 -6.81 -10.87
N SER A 358 -9.69 -5.82 -11.23
CA SER A 358 -8.30 -6.01 -11.64
C SER A 358 -7.35 -5.87 -10.45
N PRO A 359 -6.24 -6.65 -10.37
CA PRO A 359 -5.28 -6.50 -9.29
C PRO A 359 -4.69 -5.09 -9.26
N SER A 360 -4.39 -4.60 -8.05
CA SER A 360 -3.74 -3.31 -7.86
C SER A 360 -2.22 -3.47 -7.87
N VAL A 361 -1.52 -2.56 -8.52
CA VAL A 361 -0.05 -2.55 -8.65
C VAL A 361 0.49 -1.19 -8.24
N VAL A 362 1.52 -1.15 -7.40
CA VAL A 362 2.20 0.08 -6.99
C VAL A 362 3.69 -0.16 -6.79
N ASP A 363 4.52 0.78 -7.22
CA ASP A 363 5.98 0.67 -7.10
C ASP A 363 6.50 1.51 -5.91
N LEU A 364 7.18 0.91 -4.95
CA LEU A 364 7.81 1.61 -3.81
C LEU A 364 9.28 1.92 -4.11
N GLU A 365 9.69 3.18 -4.04
CA GLU A 365 11.10 3.58 -4.25
C GLU A 365 12.01 3.12 -3.08
N LEU A 366 13.15 2.50 -3.34
CA LEU A 366 13.98 1.83 -2.34
C LEU A 366 14.96 2.72 -1.57
#